data_AF-A0AAW2D265-F1
#
_entry.id   AF-A0AAW2D265-F1
#
_cell.length_a   1.000
_cell.length_b   1.000
_cell.length_c   1.000
_cell.angle_alpha   90.00
_cell.angle_beta   90.00
_cell.angle_gamma   90.00
#
_symmetry.space_group_name_H-M   'P 1'
#
loop_
_entity.id
_entity.type
_entity.pdbx_description
1 polymer ?
#
loop_
_entity_poly.entity_id
_entity_poly.type
_entity_poly.pdbx_seq_one_letter_code
_entity_poly.pdbx_strand_id
1 'polypeptide(L)'
;MNYIKEHAARVKKGEVFSFAITSLCRFPLYETDFGWGKPAWVTTVNMTFKNLISFFDTKSGDGIEAWITLKEEDMAKLETDGELIAYRR
;
A
#
# COMPACT_ATOMS: atom_id res chain seq x y z
N MET A 1 11.43 12.93 -15.44
CA MET A 1 10.58 11.87 -16.04
C MET A 1 11.35 10.73 -16.74
N ASN A 2 12.53 10.94 -17.36
CA ASN A 2 13.21 9.87 -18.11
C ASN A 2 13.62 8.67 -17.23
N TYR A 3 14.12 8.93 -16.02
CA TYR A 3 14.46 7.89 -15.06
C TYR A 3 13.31 6.90 -14.77
N ILE A 4 12.09 7.41 -14.55
CA ILE A 4 10.92 6.55 -14.27
C ILE A 4 10.60 5.65 -15.46
N LYS A 5 10.70 6.18 -16.68
CA LYS A 5 10.46 5.42 -17.91
C LYS A 5 11.53 4.34 -18.11
N GLU A 6 12.79 4.67 -17.93
CA GLU A 6 13.91 3.72 -18.02
C GLU A 6 13.82 2.64 -16.95
N HIS A 7 13.53 3.00 -15.70
CA HIS A 7 13.34 2.07 -14.61
C HIS A 7 12.17 1.11 -14.88
N ALA A 8 11.02 1.63 -15.31
CA ALA A 8 9.86 0.81 -15.69
C ALA A 8 10.19 -0.16 -16.82
N ALA A 9 10.99 0.24 -17.82
CA ALA A 9 11.42 -0.64 -18.89
C ALA A 9 12.32 -1.79 -18.38
N ARG A 10 13.24 -1.49 -17.46
CA ARG A 10 14.11 -2.51 -16.83
C ARG A 10 13.32 -3.49 -15.97
N VAL A 11 12.32 -3.00 -15.24
CA VAL A 11 11.37 -3.84 -14.47
C VAL A 11 10.62 -4.79 -15.40
N LYS A 12 10.09 -4.26 -16.53
CA LYS A 12 9.36 -5.09 -17.51
C LYS A 12 10.25 -6.18 -18.15
N LYS A 13 11.55 -5.92 -18.30
CA LYS A 13 12.53 -6.91 -18.78
C LYS A 13 12.99 -7.89 -17.70
N GLY A 14 12.58 -7.71 -16.44
CA GLY A 14 13.05 -8.53 -15.31
C GLY A 14 14.50 -8.26 -14.90
N GLU A 15 15.11 -7.19 -15.40
CA GLU A 15 16.51 -6.81 -15.08
C GLU A 15 16.63 -6.22 -13.67
N VAL A 16 15.52 -5.68 -13.14
CA VAL A 16 15.45 -5.14 -11.79
C VAL A 16 14.11 -5.51 -11.14
N PHE A 17 14.15 -5.85 -9.86
CA PHE A 17 12.97 -5.95 -9.03
C PHE A 17 12.64 -4.56 -8.48
N SER A 18 11.38 -4.14 -8.63
CA SER A 18 10.90 -2.86 -8.09
C SER A 18 9.87 -3.11 -7.02
N PHE A 19 10.01 -2.35 -5.94
CA PHE A 19 9.12 -2.35 -4.78
C PHE A 19 8.87 -0.89 -4.40
N ALA A 20 7.61 -0.51 -4.29
CA ALA A 20 7.21 0.83 -3.92
C ALA A 20 6.58 0.82 -2.52
N ILE A 21 6.88 1.86 -1.76
CA ILE A 21 6.29 2.09 -0.45
C ILE A 21 5.80 3.52 -0.42
N THR A 22 4.55 3.72 0.01
CA THR A 22 3.98 5.05 0.22
C THR A 22 3.29 5.11 1.58
N SER A 23 3.27 6.29 2.18
CA SER A 23 2.56 6.55 3.42
C SER A 23 1.59 7.69 3.22
N LEU A 24 0.32 7.43 3.53
CA LEU A 24 -0.76 8.39 3.62
C LEU A 24 -1.14 8.66 5.09
N CYS A 25 -0.30 8.24 6.03
CA CYS A 25 -0.44 8.55 7.44
C CYS A 25 -0.37 10.07 7.65
N ARG A 26 -1.16 10.56 8.61
CA ARG A 26 -1.37 11.99 8.94
C ARG A 26 -1.93 12.83 7.81
N PHE A 27 -2.30 12.21 6.69
CA PHE A 27 -3.12 12.87 5.69
C PHE A 27 -4.56 12.90 6.22
N PRO A 28 -5.29 14.04 6.12
CA PRO A 28 -6.58 14.23 6.77
C PRO A 28 -7.74 13.50 6.05
N LEU A 29 -7.52 12.23 5.68
CA LEU A 29 -8.44 11.42 4.88
C LEU A 29 -9.78 11.23 5.57
N TYR A 30 -9.78 10.88 6.86
CA TYR A 30 -11.00 10.73 7.67
C TYR A 30 -11.55 12.06 8.19
N GLU A 31 -10.82 13.16 8.05
CA GLU A 31 -11.24 14.49 8.52
C GLU A 31 -11.91 15.35 7.43
N THR A 32 -11.85 14.89 6.17
CA THR A 32 -12.38 15.62 5.03
C THR A 32 -13.91 15.58 5.04
N ASP A 33 -14.58 16.74 5.10
CA ASP A 33 -16.04 16.86 5.01
C ASP A 33 -16.44 17.76 3.84
N PHE A 34 -17.22 17.21 2.90
CA PHE A 34 -17.72 17.93 1.72
C PHE A 34 -19.16 18.46 1.91
N GLY A 35 -19.73 18.38 3.12
CA GLY A 35 -21.09 18.79 3.45
C GLY A 35 -22.05 17.64 3.73
N TRP A 36 -21.58 16.40 3.69
CA TRP A 36 -22.37 15.18 3.97
C TRP A 36 -21.84 14.37 5.15
N GLY A 37 -20.88 14.93 5.90
CA GLY A 37 -20.19 14.26 6.99
C GLY A 37 -18.88 13.62 6.55
N LYS A 38 -18.11 13.18 7.56
CA LYS A 38 -16.79 12.56 7.39
C LYS A 38 -16.89 11.14 6.79
N PRO A 39 -15.86 10.65 6.08
CA PRO A 39 -15.86 9.32 5.50
C PRO A 39 -16.07 8.23 6.55
N ALA A 40 -16.96 7.29 6.23
CA ALA A 40 -17.14 6.10 7.05
C ALA A 40 -15.94 5.15 6.94
N TRP A 41 -15.28 5.15 5.79
CA TRP A 41 -14.19 4.27 5.35
C TRP A 41 -13.32 5.05 4.36
N VAL A 42 -12.03 4.72 4.25
CA VAL A 42 -11.13 5.17 3.18
C VAL A 42 -10.38 3.95 2.64
N THR A 43 -10.18 3.90 1.33
CA THR A 43 -9.51 2.78 0.65
C THR A 43 -8.74 3.27 -0.57
N THR A 44 -7.86 2.41 -1.10
CA THR A 44 -7.27 2.57 -2.43
C THR A 44 -7.96 1.68 -3.45
N VAL A 45 -8.08 2.13 -4.69
CA VAL A 45 -8.47 1.25 -5.79
C VAL A 45 -7.43 0.14 -6.00
N ASN A 46 -7.86 -0.99 -6.56
CA ASN A 46 -6.95 -2.06 -6.95
C ASN A 46 -5.92 -1.52 -7.94
N MET A 47 -4.68 -1.41 -7.49
CA MET A 47 -3.63 -0.81 -8.30
C MET A 47 -3.07 -1.88 -9.24
N THR A 48 -3.03 -1.55 -10.52
CA THR A 48 -2.61 -2.49 -11.58
C THR A 48 -1.12 -2.85 -11.51
N PHE A 49 -0.36 -2.15 -10.66
CA PHE A 49 1.05 -2.44 -10.39
C PHE A 49 1.18 -3.27 -9.10
N LYS A 50 1.82 -4.43 -9.25
CA LYS A 50 2.24 -5.30 -8.13
C LYS A 50 3.47 -4.70 -7.42
N ASN A 51 3.74 -5.17 -6.20
CA ASN A 51 4.87 -4.76 -5.35
C ASN A 51 4.74 -3.37 -4.76
N LEU A 52 3.57 -3.08 -4.18
CA LEU A 52 3.32 -1.84 -3.47
C LEU A 52 2.83 -2.11 -2.06
N ILE A 53 3.34 -1.32 -1.12
CA ILE A 53 2.77 -1.15 0.22
C ILE A 53 2.31 0.29 0.40
N SER A 54 1.06 0.47 0.84
CA SER A 54 0.49 1.75 1.23
C SER A 54 0.10 1.73 2.70
N PHE A 55 0.56 2.73 3.46
CA PHE A 55 0.20 2.88 4.88
C PHE A 55 -0.88 3.94 5.08
N PHE A 56 -1.87 3.62 5.92
CA PHE A 56 -2.99 4.50 6.29
C PHE A 56 -3.13 4.58 7.79
N ASP A 57 -3.55 5.73 8.31
CA ASP A 57 -4.03 5.76 9.69
C ASP A 57 -5.38 5.03 9.75
N THR A 58 -5.58 4.26 10.81
CA THR A 58 -6.90 3.71 11.16
C THR A 58 -7.89 4.85 11.39
N LYS A 59 -9.18 4.58 11.18
CA LYS A 59 -10.25 5.56 11.43
C LYS A 59 -10.27 6.08 12.87
N SER A 60 -9.94 5.23 13.83
CA SER A 60 -9.83 5.55 15.26
C SER A 60 -8.58 6.37 15.60
N GLY A 61 -7.60 6.43 14.69
CA GLY A 61 -6.34 7.13 14.90
C GLY A 61 -5.39 6.47 15.90
N ASP A 62 -5.67 5.24 16.35
CA ASP A 62 -4.90 4.49 17.34
C ASP A 62 -3.93 3.46 16.74
N GLY A 63 -3.90 3.37 15.42
CA GLY A 63 -3.03 2.44 14.68
C GLY A 63 -2.88 2.77 13.20
N ILE A 64 -2.09 1.94 12.52
CA ILE A 64 -1.80 2.04 11.09
C ILE A 64 -2.26 0.75 10.39
N GLU A 65 -2.91 0.90 9.25
CA GLU A 65 -3.22 -0.19 8.33
C GLU A 65 -2.17 -0.24 7.21
N ALA A 66 -1.64 -1.45 6.94
CA ALA A 66 -0.75 -1.70 5.82
C ALA A 66 -1.51 -2.42 4.70
N TRP A 67 -1.67 -1.73 3.57
CA TRP A 67 -2.32 -2.25 2.38
C TRP A 67 -1.26 -2.76 1.41
N ILE A 68 -1.16 -4.07 1.25
CA ILE A 68 -0.06 -4.74 0.56
C ILE A 68 -0.57 -5.38 -0.73
N THR A 69 0.02 -5.02 -1.87
CA THR A 69 -0.28 -5.61 -3.19
C THR A 69 0.94 -6.35 -3.71
N LEU A 70 0.86 -7.67 -3.77
CA LEU A 70 1.92 -8.55 -4.27
C LEU A 70 1.40 -9.49 -5.37
N LYS A 71 2.33 -10.23 -5.98
CA LYS A 71 1.98 -11.46 -6.69
C LYS A 71 1.50 -12.51 -5.68
N GLU A 72 0.67 -13.43 -6.13
CA GLU A 72 0.10 -14.49 -5.27
C GLU A 72 1.19 -15.33 -4.60
N GLU A 73 2.25 -15.69 -5.35
CA GLU A 73 3.39 -16.46 -4.85
C GLU A 73 4.15 -15.77 -3.71
N ASP A 74 4.23 -14.44 -3.75
CA ASP A 74 4.92 -13.64 -2.73
C ASP A 74 4.00 -13.34 -1.55
N MET A 75 2.69 -13.13 -1.81
CA MET A 75 1.68 -12.98 -0.78
C MET A 75 1.58 -14.25 0.08
N ALA A 76 1.59 -15.44 -0.52
CA ALA A 76 1.53 -16.70 0.22
C ALA A 76 2.71 -16.87 1.20
N LYS A 77 3.90 -16.37 0.84
CA LYS A 77 5.05 -16.36 1.75
C LYS A 77 4.86 -15.34 2.88
N LEU A 78 4.37 -14.15 2.54
CA LEU A 78 4.08 -13.09 3.51
C LEU A 78 3.04 -13.52 4.55
N GLU A 79 2.00 -14.23 4.13
CA GLU A 79 0.92 -14.71 4.99
C GLU A 79 1.37 -15.80 5.99
N THR A 80 2.50 -16.46 5.71
CA THR A 80 3.07 -17.51 6.55
C THR A 80 4.31 -17.06 7.32
N ASP A 81 4.72 -15.80 7.17
CA ASP A 81 5.88 -15.22 7.84
C ASP A 81 5.61 -14.99 9.34
N GLY A 82 6.39 -15.66 10.19
CA GLY A 82 6.19 -15.64 11.64
C GLY A 82 6.39 -14.26 12.29
N GLU A 83 7.24 -13.40 11.73
CA GLU A 83 7.45 -12.06 12.26
C GLU A 83 6.24 -11.18 11.95
N LEU A 84 5.73 -11.25 10.73
CA LEU A 84 4.56 -10.45 10.32
C LEU A 84 3.26 -10.94 10.95
N ILE A 85 3.11 -12.25 11.13
CA ILE A 85 1.97 -12.83 11.86
C ILE A 85 1.90 -12.28 13.28
N ALA A 86 3.04 -12.03 13.94
CA ALA A 86 3.05 -11.48 15.29
C ALA A 86 2.49 -10.04 15.38
N TYR A 87 2.46 -9.30 14.27
CA TYR A 87 1.94 -7.91 14.19
C TYR A 87 0.62 -7.79 13.44
N ARG A 88 0.12 -8.87 12.83
CA ARG A 88 -1.23 -8.92 12.25
C ARG A 88 -2.25 -8.82 13.39
N ARG A 89 -2.91 -7.67 13.48
CA ARG A 89 -3.99 -7.41 14.44
C ARG A 89 -5.35 -7.73 13.86
#